data_AF-A0A9P7G1L1-F1
#
_entry.id   AF-A0A9P7G1L1-F1
#
_cell.length_a   1.000
_cell.length_b   1.000
_cell.length_c   1.000
_cell.angle_alpha   90.00
_cell.angle_beta   90.00
_cell.angle_gamma   90.00
#
_symmetry.space_group_name_H-M   'P 1'
#
loop_
_entity.id
_entity.type
_entity.pdbx_description
1 polymer ?
#
loop_
_entity_poly.entity_id
_entity_poly.type
_entity_poly.pdbx_seq_one_letter_code
_entity_poly.pdbx_strand_id
1 'polypeptide(L)'
;MLRLLSLVTVVLASSFQTLGATYHQSDNIVGSGFLSAFSVESLADPTHGRVNYVDAGTAASENLTYANGDTFILRADYKKTLTAGGPGRDSVRIQSNKQYTTSVAIFNVRHIPQGCGTWPAIWTVGGDWPNQGEIDILEGVNDQGPNAATLHTNA
;
A
#
# COMPACT_ATOMS: atom_id res chain seq x y z
N MET A 1 -42.48 60.50 -22.84
CA MET A 1 -42.60 59.70 -21.61
C MET A 1 -42.63 58.22 -22.00
N LEU A 2 -41.51 57.51 -21.93
CA LEU A 2 -41.51 56.04 -21.88
C LEU A 2 -40.28 55.62 -21.06
N ARG A 3 -40.54 54.90 -19.96
CA ARG A 3 -39.59 54.62 -18.88
C ARG A 3 -38.72 53.42 -19.25
N LEU A 4 -37.39 53.56 -19.12
CA LEU A 4 -36.47 52.41 -19.07
C LEU A 4 -36.77 51.60 -17.80
N LEU A 5 -37.17 50.34 -17.94
CA LEU A 5 -37.12 49.37 -16.85
C LEU A 5 -35.75 48.70 -16.85
N SER A 6 -34.90 49.04 -15.87
CA SER A 6 -33.70 48.27 -15.56
C SER A 6 -34.11 46.91 -14.97
N LEU A 7 -33.83 45.84 -15.69
CA LEU A 7 -33.93 44.48 -15.18
C LEU A 7 -32.68 44.22 -14.33
N VAL A 8 -32.81 44.30 -13.01
CA VAL A 8 -31.74 43.88 -12.09
C VAL A 8 -31.84 42.36 -11.95
N THR A 9 -31.01 41.63 -12.70
CA THR A 9 -30.87 40.19 -12.55
C THR A 9 -30.10 39.92 -11.25
N VAL A 10 -30.81 39.59 -10.17
CA VAL A 10 -30.19 39.07 -8.95
C VAL A 10 -29.76 37.63 -9.25
N VAL A 11 -28.47 37.43 -9.54
CA VAL A 11 -27.89 36.09 -9.58
C VAL A 11 -27.77 35.61 -8.13
N LEU A 12 -28.71 34.78 -7.68
CA LEU A 12 -28.52 33.99 -6.46
C LEU A 12 -27.37 33.02 -6.76
N ALA A 13 -26.17 33.35 -6.30
CA ALA A 13 -25.08 32.40 -6.24
C ALA A 13 -25.44 31.37 -5.18
N SER A 14 -26.06 30.27 -5.59
CA SER A 14 -26.20 29.07 -4.77
C SER A 14 -24.79 28.59 -4.44
N SER A 15 -24.27 28.97 -3.28
CA SER A 15 -23.06 28.37 -2.73
C SER A 15 -23.36 26.90 -2.45
N PHE A 16 -23.03 26.03 -3.39
CA PHE A 16 -22.98 24.59 -3.13
C PHE A 16 -21.98 24.41 -1.99
N GLN A 17 -22.48 24.07 -0.80
CA GLN A 17 -21.63 23.63 0.29
C GLN A 17 -20.97 22.33 -0.17
N THR A 18 -19.72 22.40 -0.62
CA THR A 18 -18.93 21.21 -0.86
C THR A 18 -18.66 20.59 0.51
N LEU A 19 -19.20 19.39 0.77
CA LEU A 19 -18.84 18.61 1.95
C LEU A 19 -17.41 18.09 1.77
N GLY A 20 -16.43 18.92 2.15
CA GLY A 20 -15.02 18.56 2.20
C GLY A 20 -14.66 18.12 3.61
N ALA A 21 -14.23 16.86 3.76
CA ALA A 21 -13.55 16.45 4.98
C ALA A 21 -12.13 17.05 5.00
N THR A 22 -11.73 17.61 6.14
CA THR A 22 -10.34 18.02 6.37
C THR A 22 -9.62 16.88 7.08
N TYR A 23 -8.47 16.47 6.54
CA TYR A 23 -7.62 15.44 7.13
C TYR A 23 -6.40 16.09 7.79
N HIS A 24 -5.96 15.50 8.91
CA HIS A 24 -4.72 15.83 9.59
C HIS A 24 -3.82 14.60 9.63
N GLN A 25 -2.50 14.81 9.60
CA GLN A 25 -1.53 13.72 9.65
C GLN A 25 -1.61 13.00 11.00
N SER A 26 -1.98 11.72 10.99
CA SER A 26 -1.96 10.86 12.18
C SER A 26 -0.62 10.17 12.39
N ASP A 27 0.03 9.79 11.29
CA ASP A 27 1.23 8.98 11.27
C ASP A 27 2.21 9.49 10.22
N ASN A 28 3.51 9.44 10.52
CA ASN A 28 4.60 9.72 9.59
C ASN A 28 5.69 8.68 9.78
N ILE A 29 5.80 7.76 8.83
CA ILE A 29 6.62 6.55 8.95
C ILE A 29 7.75 6.67 7.93
N VAL A 30 8.97 6.86 8.42
CA VAL A 30 10.16 7.12 7.60
C VAL A 30 11.34 6.31 8.15
N GLY A 31 12.15 5.74 7.26
CA GLY A 31 13.38 5.04 7.64
C GLY A 31 13.15 3.93 8.65
N SER A 32 13.79 4.02 9.81
CA SER A 32 13.64 3.03 10.90
C SER A 32 12.26 3.03 11.55
N GLY A 33 11.42 4.05 11.32
CA GLY A 33 10.04 4.08 11.83
C GLY A 33 9.18 2.91 11.34
N PHE A 34 9.51 2.34 10.17
CA PHE A 34 8.85 1.13 9.66
C PHE A 34 9.03 -0.07 10.60
N LEU A 35 10.18 -0.18 11.28
CA LEU A 35 10.50 -1.29 12.18
C LEU A 35 9.62 -1.32 13.43
N SER A 36 9.04 -0.17 13.81
CA SER A 36 8.11 -0.06 14.96
C SER A 36 6.64 0.05 14.54
N ALA A 37 6.36 0.58 13.35
CA ALA A 37 5.00 0.81 12.87
C ALA A 37 4.38 -0.42 12.19
N PHE A 38 5.21 -1.37 11.74
CA PHE A 38 4.79 -2.60 11.08
C PHE A 38 5.36 -3.84 11.78
N SER A 39 4.62 -4.94 11.70
CA SER A 39 5.06 -6.28 12.07
C SER A 39 5.42 -7.08 10.82
N VAL A 40 6.47 -7.89 10.90
CA VAL A 40 6.84 -8.84 9.83
C VAL A 40 6.01 -10.10 9.97
N GLU A 41 5.36 -10.52 8.89
CA GLU A 41 4.51 -11.71 8.86
C GLU A 41 5.28 -12.92 8.33
N SER A 42 5.67 -13.83 9.22
CA SER A 42 6.30 -15.11 8.86
C SER A 42 5.24 -16.20 8.72
N LEU A 43 4.54 -16.21 7.58
CA LEU A 43 3.42 -17.10 7.28
C LEU A 43 3.55 -17.77 5.92
N ALA A 44 2.83 -18.88 5.72
CA ALA A 44 2.66 -19.48 4.40
C ALA A 44 1.87 -18.51 3.51
N ASP A 45 2.36 -18.26 2.30
CA ASP A 45 1.78 -17.26 1.42
C ASP A 45 0.31 -17.57 1.06
N PRO A 46 -0.66 -16.68 1.40
CA PRO A 46 -2.06 -16.89 1.07
C PRO A 46 -2.33 -16.97 -0.44
N THR A 47 -1.47 -16.36 -1.26
CA THR A 47 -1.52 -16.43 -2.72
C THR A 47 -0.77 -17.62 -3.31
N HIS A 48 -0.20 -18.49 -2.48
CA HIS A 48 0.47 -19.73 -2.87
C HIS A 48 1.69 -19.54 -3.80
N GLY A 49 2.38 -18.40 -3.70
CA GLY A 49 3.56 -18.07 -4.48
C GLY A 49 4.81 -18.87 -4.10
N ARG A 50 5.85 -18.81 -4.94
CA ARG A 50 7.16 -19.43 -4.68
C ARG A 50 8.02 -18.56 -3.74
N VAL A 51 7.50 -18.28 -2.56
CA VAL A 51 8.10 -17.39 -1.56
C VAL A 51 8.29 -18.10 -0.22
N ASN A 52 9.27 -17.63 0.56
CA ASN A 52 9.42 -17.94 1.97
C ASN A 52 9.40 -16.62 2.74
N TYR A 53 8.27 -16.28 3.38
CA TYR A 53 8.24 -15.08 4.23
C TYR A 53 8.94 -15.36 5.54
N VAL A 54 10.08 -14.69 5.74
CA VAL A 54 10.93 -14.91 6.91
C VAL A 54 10.55 -13.99 8.07
N ASP A 55 10.92 -14.38 9.29
CA ASP A 55 10.74 -13.54 10.48
C ASP A 55 11.63 -12.29 10.46
N ALA A 56 11.33 -11.32 11.34
CA ALA A 56 12.04 -10.04 11.39
C ALA A 56 13.55 -10.17 11.68
N GLY A 57 13.95 -11.13 12.50
CA GLY A 57 15.35 -11.38 12.84
C GLY A 57 16.13 -11.89 11.63
N THR A 58 15.56 -12.88 10.94
CA THR A 58 16.10 -13.44 9.69
C THR A 58 16.13 -12.36 8.59
N ALA A 59 15.07 -11.56 8.46
CA ALA A 59 15.02 -10.49 7.46
C ALA A 59 16.11 -9.43 7.71
N ALA A 60 16.41 -9.10 8.96
CA ALA A 60 17.48 -8.17 9.31
C ALA A 60 18.88 -8.79 9.09
N SER A 61 19.10 -10.03 9.53
CA SER A 61 20.41 -10.69 9.43
C SER A 61 20.82 -10.97 7.98
N GLU A 62 19.86 -11.32 7.12
CA GLU A 62 20.06 -11.55 5.69
C GLU A 62 20.00 -10.25 4.86
N ASN A 63 19.79 -9.10 5.50
CA ASN A 63 19.63 -7.79 4.87
C ASN A 63 18.50 -7.79 3.82
N LEU A 64 17.37 -8.39 4.14
CA LEU A 64 16.11 -8.32 3.37
C LEU A 64 15.26 -7.12 3.79
N THR A 65 15.39 -6.66 5.03
CA THR A 65 14.98 -5.32 5.46
C THR A 65 16.20 -4.44 5.72
N TYR A 66 16.11 -3.16 5.36
CA TYR A 66 17.18 -2.19 5.65
C TYR A 66 16.60 -0.81 5.86
N ALA A 67 17.00 -0.15 6.95
CA ALA A 67 16.56 1.19 7.31
C ALA A 67 17.77 2.11 7.50
N ASN A 68 17.82 3.22 6.76
CA ASN A 68 18.86 4.24 6.93
C ASN A 68 18.33 5.61 6.50
N GLY A 69 18.48 6.61 7.37
CA GLY A 69 18.00 7.97 7.12
C GLY A 69 16.51 8.00 6.78
N ASP A 70 16.20 8.51 5.59
CA ASP A 70 14.85 8.67 5.06
C ASP A 70 14.38 7.48 4.18
N THR A 71 15.09 6.35 4.26
CA THR A 71 14.93 5.22 3.36
C THR A 71 14.70 3.94 4.13
N PHE A 72 13.66 3.23 3.74
CA PHE A 72 13.38 1.86 4.15
C PHE A 72 13.32 0.98 2.90
N ILE A 73 13.99 -0.16 2.95
CA ILE A 73 14.05 -1.11 1.85
C ILE A 73 13.51 -2.46 2.32
N LEU A 74 12.58 -2.99 1.54
CA LEU A 74 12.17 -4.39 1.52
C LEU A 74 12.71 -5.00 0.22
N ARG A 75 13.36 -6.16 0.31
CA ARG A 75 13.89 -6.86 -0.87
C ARG A 75 13.78 -8.37 -0.71
N ALA A 76 13.70 -9.06 -1.85
CA ALA A 76 13.86 -10.51 -1.91
C ALA A 76 15.34 -10.92 -1.84
N ASP A 77 15.61 -12.16 -1.46
CA ASP A 77 16.92 -12.77 -1.61
C ASP A 77 17.33 -12.81 -3.09
N TYR A 78 18.51 -12.28 -3.40
CA TYR A 78 19.10 -12.26 -4.74
C TYR A 78 20.43 -13.02 -4.84
N LYS A 79 20.77 -13.82 -3.81
CA LYS A 79 22.06 -14.52 -3.67
C LYS A 79 21.93 -16.03 -3.79
N LYS A 80 20.86 -16.61 -3.24
CA LYS A 80 20.68 -18.07 -3.15
C LYS A 80 20.07 -18.63 -4.43
N THR A 81 20.66 -19.71 -4.93
CA THR A 81 20.03 -20.62 -5.90
C THR A 81 19.16 -21.60 -5.15
N LEU A 82 17.88 -21.65 -5.49
CA LEU A 82 16.91 -22.53 -4.84
C LEU A 82 16.93 -23.93 -5.45
N THR A 83 16.62 -24.94 -4.63
CA THR A 83 16.28 -26.27 -5.11
C THR A 83 14.79 -26.36 -5.41
N ALA A 84 14.39 -27.24 -6.32
CA ALA A 84 12.98 -27.41 -6.69
C ALA A 84 12.11 -27.90 -5.51
N GLY A 85 12.65 -28.78 -4.66
CA GLY A 85 11.95 -29.32 -3.49
C GLY A 85 12.10 -28.49 -2.20
N GLY A 86 12.90 -27.44 -2.21
CA GLY A 86 13.12 -26.57 -1.04
C GLY A 86 12.00 -25.54 -0.84
N PRO A 87 12.15 -24.62 0.12
CA PRO A 87 11.26 -23.46 0.27
C PRO A 87 11.35 -22.50 -0.92
N GLY A 88 10.41 -21.56 -1.00
CA GLY A 88 10.47 -20.45 -1.96
C GLY A 88 11.61 -19.47 -1.69
N ARG A 89 11.69 -18.41 -2.50
CA ARG A 89 12.70 -17.35 -2.33
C ARG A 89 12.39 -16.57 -1.06
N ASP A 90 13.40 -16.36 -0.20
CA ASP A 90 13.22 -15.54 1.00
C ASP A 90 12.77 -14.12 0.60
N SER A 91 11.71 -13.64 1.23
CA SER A 91 11.14 -12.31 1.04
C SER A 91 10.49 -11.83 2.34
N VAL A 92 9.96 -10.62 2.34
CA VAL A 92 9.38 -9.98 3.51
C VAL A 92 7.98 -9.50 3.20
N ARG A 93 7.03 -9.85 4.06
CA ARG A 93 5.69 -9.28 4.13
C ARG A 93 5.57 -8.52 5.44
N ILE A 94 5.11 -7.27 5.37
CA ILE A 94 4.91 -6.44 6.57
C ILE A 94 3.46 -5.96 6.64
N GLN A 95 2.91 -5.91 7.86
CA GLN A 95 1.55 -5.44 8.13
C GLN A 95 1.59 -4.33 9.18
N SER A 96 0.84 -3.25 8.96
CA SER A 96 0.80 -2.15 9.91
C SER A 96 0.21 -2.60 11.24
N ASN A 97 0.82 -2.16 12.34
CA ASN A 97 0.33 -2.46 13.69
C ASN A 97 -0.99 -1.74 13.98
N LYS A 98 -1.18 -0.56 13.37
CA LYS A 98 -2.43 0.20 13.42
C LYS A 98 -3.36 -0.23 12.28
N GLN A 99 -4.65 -0.18 12.56
CA GLN A 99 -5.73 -0.32 11.58
C GLN A 99 -6.37 1.03 11.32
N TYR A 100 -6.88 1.21 10.11
CA TYR A 100 -7.49 2.46 9.67
C TYR A 100 -8.84 2.15 9.01
N THR A 101 -9.81 3.02 9.24
CA THR A 101 -11.10 2.99 8.54
C THR A 101 -11.14 4.11 7.51
N THR A 102 -11.82 5.22 7.80
CA THR A 102 -11.78 6.42 6.95
C THR A 102 -10.44 7.12 7.10
N SER A 103 -9.60 7.07 6.07
CA SER A 103 -8.24 7.60 6.12
C SER A 103 -7.74 8.03 4.73
N VAL A 104 -6.63 8.77 4.72
CA VAL A 104 -5.84 9.06 3.51
C VAL A 104 -4.46 8.49 3.75
N ALA A 105 -4.02 7.56 2.90
CA ALA A 105 -2.68 7.00 2.92
C ALA A 105 -1.87 7.56 1.75
N ILE A 106 -0.63 8.00 2.02
CA ILE A 106 0.28 8.56 1.03
C ILE A 106 1.57 7.75 1.07
N PHE A 107 1.94 7.18 -0.08
CA PHE A 107 3.17 6.39 -0.24
C PHE A 107 4.13 7.14 -1.15
N ASN A 108 5.29 7.55 -0.61
CA ASN A 108 6.38 8.10 -1.40
C ASN A 108 7.39 6.98 -1.72
N VAL A 109 7.22 6.37 -2.90
CA VAL A 109 7.96 5.17 -3.30
C VAL A 109 9.01 5.54 -4.34
N ARG A 110 10.29 5.32 -4.02
CA ARG A 110 11.41 5.57 -4.95
C ARG A 110 11.64 4.44 -5.96
N HIS A 111 11.30 3.20 -5.59
CA HIS A 111 11.52 1.99 -6.38
C HIS A 111 10.55 0.89 -5.95
N ILE A 112 10.02 0.11 -6.90
CA ILE A 112 9.22 -1.10 -6.65
C ILE A 112 9.96 -2.34 -7.15
N PRO A 113 9.73 -3.54 -6.59
CA PRO A 113 10.34 -4.76 -7.12
C PRO A 113 10.07 -4.95 -8.61
N GLN A 114 11.09 -5.44 -9.33
CA GLN A 114 11.02 -5.79 -10.75
C GLN A 114 11.75 -7.12 -10.99
N GLY A 115 11.33 -7.84 -12.03
CA GLY A 115 11.85 -9.11 -12.51
C GLY A 115 10.74 -10.09 -12.89
N CYS A 116 11.03 -10.97 -13.84
CA CYS A 116 10.16 -12.12 -14.11
C CYS A 116 9.91 -12.94 -12.85
N GLY A 117 8.65 -13.28 -12.59
CA GLY A 117 8.21 -14.03 -11.42
C GLY A 117 7.95 -13.17 -10.17
N THR A 118 8.21 -11.85 -10.19
CA THR A 118 7.86 -10.99 -9.05
C THR A 118 6.38 -10.58 -9.09
N TRP A 119 5.76 -10.51 -7.92
CA TRP A 119 4.43 -9.95 -7.69
C TRP A 119 4.47 -9.01 -6.48
N PRO A 120 4.87 -7.74 -6.64
CA PRO A 120 4.83 -6.75 -5.57
C PRO A 120 3.43 -6.18 -5.35
N ALA A 121 3.09 -5.89 -4.09
CA ALA A 121 1.85 -5.23 -3.72
C ALA A 121 2.03 -4.19 -2.59
N ILE A 122 1.31 -3.07 -2.67
CA ILE A 122 0.97 -2.17 -1.57
C ILE A 122 -0.54 -2.13 -1.50
N TRP A 123 -1.10 -2.60 -0.40
CA TRP A 123 -2.53 -2.89 -0.30
C TRP A 123 -3.01 -2.74 1.15
N THR A 124 -4.32 -2.71 1.33
CA THR A 124 -4.98 -2.71 2.64
C THR A 124 -5.93 -3.90 2.74
N VAL A 125 -6.09 -4.47 3.94
CA VAL A 125 -6.95 -5.63 4.17
C VAL A 125 -7.68 -5.56 5.49
N GLY A 126 -8.95 -5.95 5.48
CA GLY A 126 -9.73 -6.16 6.70
C GLY A 126 -9.39 -7.46 7.42
N GLY A 127 -9.71 -7.55 8.71
CA GLY A 127 -9.40 -8.73 9.53
C GLY A 127 -10.26 -9.97 9.20
N ASP A 128 -11.41 -9.77 8.56
CA ASP A 128 -12.30 -10.83 8.07
C ASP A 128 -12.43 -10.73 6.55
N TRP A 129 -11.51 -11.36 5.83
CA TRP A 129 -11.46 -11.32 4.38
C TRP A 129 -12.43 -12.34 3.74
N PRO A 130 -13.19 -12.00 2.68
CA PRO A 130 -13.25 -10.70 2.00
C PRO A 130 -14.35 -9.76 2.54
N ASN A 131 -15.03 -10.12 3.64
CA ASN A 131 -16.19 -9.38 4.17
C ASN A 131 -15.87 -7.96 4.63
N GLN A 132 -14.64 -7.71 5.05
CA GLN A 132 -14.13 -6.40 5.45
C GLN A 132 -13.30 -5.70 4.36
N GLY A 133 -13.27 -6.28 3.16
CA GLY A 133 -12.68 -5.71 1.97
C GLY A 133 -11.15 -5.78 1.90
N GLU A 134 -10.69 -5.51 0.69
CA GLU A 134 -9.29 -5.33 0.30
C GLU A 134 -9.19 -4.18 -0.70
N ILE A 135 -8.12 -3.40 -0.62
CA ILE A 135 -7.82 -2.34 -1.59
C ILE A 135 -6.37 -2.50 -2.04
N ASP A 136 -6.19 -2.88 -3.30
CA ASP A 136 -4.88 -2.94 -3.94
C ASP A 136 -4.56 -1.58 -4.53
N ILE A 137 -3.59 -0.89 -3.93
CA ILE A 137 -3.22 0.48 -4.29
C ILE A 137 -2.15 0.46 -5.37
N LEU A 138 -1.14 -0.40 -5.18
CA LEU A 138 -0.13 -0.71 -6.16
C LEU A 138 0.00 -2.22 -6.26
N GLU A 139 -0.24 -2.79 -7.44
CA GLU A 139 -0.13 -4.23 -7.68
C GLU A 139 0.22 -4.51 -9.14
N GLY A 140 1.06 -5.53 -9.37
CA GLY A 140 1.38 -6.03 -10.68
C GLY A 140 2.20 -7.31 -10.63
N VAL A 141 2.40 -7.95 -11.78
CA VAL A 141 3.15 -9.20 -11.90
C VAL A 141 4.12 -9.14 -13.06
N ASN A 142 5.28 -9.80 -12.95
CA ASN A 142 6.20 -10.08 -14.06
C ASN A 142 6.62 -8.84 -14.89
N ASP A 143 6.89 -7.71 -14.24
CA ASP A 143 7.21 -6.42 -14.89
C ASP A 143 6.12 -5.91 -15.85
N GLN A 144 4.89 -6.41 -15.72
CA GLN A 144 3.78 -5.98 -16.54
C GLN A 144 3.15 -4.74 -15.92
N GLY A 145 3.33 -3.61 -16.60
CA GLY A 145 2.53 -2.41 -16.40
C GLY A 145 1.29 -2.39 -17.31
N PRO A 146 0.35 -1.46 -17.08
CA PRO A 146 0.34 -0.49 -15.99
C PRO A 146 -0.01 -1.12 -14.63
N ASN A 147 0.05 -0.32 -13.57
CA ASN A 147 -0.45 -0.70 -12.24
C ASN A 147 -1.91 -1.18 -12.30
N ALA A 148 -2.24 -2.24 -11.57
CA ALA A 148 -3.61 -2.61 -11.27
C ALA A 148 -4.03 -2.00 -9.92
N ALA A 149 -5.16 -1.31 -9.91
CA ALA A 149 -5.80 -0.84 -8.67
C ALA A 149 -7.15 -1.55 -8.55
N THR A 150 -7.30 -2.36 -7.51
CA THR A 150 -8.37 -3.36 -7.41
C THR A 150 -9.07 -3.26 -6.06
N LEU A 151 -10.34 -3.65 -6.02
CA LEU A 151 -11.11 -3.85 -4.80
C LEU A 151 -11.54 -5.31 -4.73
N HIS A 152 -11.28 -5.96 -3.61
CA HIS A 152 -11.89 -7.26 -3.30
C HIS A 152 -12.95 -7.06 -2.23
N THR A 153 -14.16 -7.54 -2.50
CA THR A 153 -15.30 -7.49 -1.57
C THR A 153 -15.96 -8.86 -1.52
N ASN A 154 -16.87 -9.05 -0.57
CA ASN A 154 -17.86 -10.11 -0.70
C ASN A 154 -18.82 -9.83 -1.87
N ALA A 155 -19.63 -10.84 -2.20
CA ALA A 155 -20.64 -10.78 -3.26
C ALA A 155 -21.89 -10.00 -2.86
#